data_AF-A0A0D1ZN73-F1
#
_entry.id   AF-A0A0D1ZN73-F1
#
_cell.length_a   1.000
_cell.length_b   1.000
_cell.length_c   1.000
_cell.angle_alpha   90.00
_cell.angle_beta   90.00
_cell.angle_gamma   90.00
#
_symmetry.space_group_name_H-M   'P 1'
#
loop_
_entity.id
_entity.type
_entity.pdbx_description
1 polymer ?
#
loop_
_entity_poly.entity_id
_entity_poly.type
_entity_poly.pdbx_seq_one_letter_code
_entity_poly.pdbx_strand_id
1 'polypeptide(L)'
;MQRTIEPRRIVLRFRVGYELEEAAILHDFFTTINLNPGDDYFSHLMAPYHEESTVMHIILDMYCRTNPTVDLETMAYGVFKVKKNTKLFV
;
A
#
# COMPACT_ATOMS: atom_id res chain seq x y z
N MET A 1 -2.04 23.75 -14.34
CA MET A 1 -2.82 23.40 -13.14
C MET A 1 -2.03 22.37 -12.36
N GLN A 2 -1.51 22.73 -11.18
CA GLN A 2 -0.87 21.75 -10.30
C GLN A 2 -1.94 20.74 -9.87
N ARG A 3 -1.76 19.46 -10.17
CA ARG A 3 -2.60 18.41 -9.56
C ARG A 3 -2.34 18.51 -8.06
N THR A 4 -3.33 18.92 -7.29
CA THR A 4 -3.31 18.77 -5.84
C THR A 4 -3.15 17.29 -5.57
N ILE A 5 -2.01 16.91 -4.99
CA ILE A 5 -1.73 15.52 -4.66
C ILE A 5 -2.45 15.25 -3.33
N GLU A 6 -3.61 14.61 -3.41
CA GLU A 6 -4.42 14.31 -2.24
C GLU A 6 -3.87 13.09 -1.48
N PRO A 7 -3.70 13.19 -0.15
CA PRO A 7 -3.35 12.05 0.69
C PRO A 7 -4.35 10.92 0.56
N ARG A 8 -3.84 9.69 0.52
CA ARG A 8 -4.67 8.48 0.46
C ARG A 8 -3.98 7.28 1.06
N ARG A 9 -4.77 6.36 1.60
CA ARG A 9 -4.31 5.07 2.10
C ARG A 9 -4.50 3.99 1.04
N ILE A 10 -3.51 3.12 0.88
CA ILE A 10 -3.61 1.94 0.03
C ILE A 10 -3.29 0.73 0.90
N VAL A 11 -4.14 -0.30 0.85
CA VAL A 11 -3.96 -1.54 1.62
C VAL A 11 -3.69 -2.68 0.64
N LEU A 12 -2.47 -3.22 0.67
CA LEU A 12 -2.09 -4.38 -0.14
C LEU A 12 -2.27 -5.66 0.68
N ARG A 13 -3.11 -6.57 0.20
CA ARG A 13 -3.38 -7.86 0.84
C ARG A 13 -2.58 -8.95 0.13
N PHE A 14 -1.75 -9.68 0.87
CA PHE A 14 -0.90 -10.73 0.31
C PHE A 14 -0.78 -11.92 1.26
N ARG A 15 -0.21 -13.04 0.79
CA ARG A 15 -0.05 -14.25 1.61
C ARG A 15 1.20 -14.15 2.49
N VAL A 16 1.13 -14.65 3.72
CA VAL A 16 2.23 -14.68 4.70
C VAL A 16 3.54 -15.27 4.15
N GLY A 17 3.45 -16.22 3.21
CA GLY A 17 4.63 -16.78 2.54
C GLY A 17 5.45 -15.78 1.71
N TYR A 18 4.99 -14.53 1.54
CA TYR A 18 5.71 -13.45 0.85
C TYR A 18 6.12 -12.31 1.80
N GLU A 19 6.14 -12.55 3.11
CA GLU A 19 6.51 -11.55 4.12
C GLU A 19 7.86 -10.87 3.84
N LEU A 20 8.87 -11.64 3.43
CA LEU A 20 10.21 -11.13 3.10
C LEU A 20 10.29 -10.39 1.76
N GLU A 21 9.19 -10.32 1.01
CA GLU A 21 9.12 -9.75 -0.34
C GLU A 21 8.48 -8.35 -0.37
N GLU A 22 8.36 -7.64 0.77
CA GLU A 22 7.72 -6.31 0.86
C GLU A 22 8.21 -5.35 -0.24
N ALA A 23 9.53 -5.18 -0.38
CA ALA A 23 10.11 -4.27 -1.38
C ALA A 23 9.73 -4.65 -2.82
N ALA A 24 9.68 -5.95 -3.13
CA ALA A 24 9.27 -6.44 -4.45
C ALA A 24 7.77 -6.22 -4.69
N ILE A 25 6.93 -6.48 -3.68
CA ILE A 25 5.49 -6.22 -3.71
C ILE A 25 5.21 -4.74 -4.01
N LEU A 26 5.92 -3.83 -3.34
CA LEU A 26 5.78 -2.39 -3.55
C LEU A 26 6.24 -1.95 -4.94
N HIS A 27 7.42 -2.41 -5.37
CA HIS A 27 7.95 -2.12 -6.70
C HIS A 27 6.97 -2.57 -7.80
N ASP A 28 6.47 -3.80 -7.71
CA ASP A 28 5.52 -4.36 -8.68
C ASP A 28 4.19 -3.61 -8.66
N PHE A 29 3.68 -3.28 -7.47
CA PHE A 29 2.46 -2.50 -7.32
C PHE A 29 2.58 -1.15 -8.03
N PHE A 30 3.58 -0.35 -7.67
CA PHE A 30 3.83 0.97 -8.26
C PHE A 30 4.06 0.92 -9.76
N THR A 31 4.81 -0.07 -10.24
CA THR A 31 5.01 -0.30 -11.68
C THR A 31 3.68 -0.60 -12.39
N THR A 32 2.85 -1.46 -11.81
CA THR A 32 1.58 -1.88 -12.41
C THR A 32 0.58 -0.73 -12.52
N ILE A 33 0.52 0.14 -11.52
CA ILE A 33 -0.37 1.31 -11.54
C ILE A 33 0.27 2.56 -12.18
N ASN A 34 1.48 2.42 -12.73
CA ASN A 34 2.29 3.50 -13.31
C ASN A 34 2.37 4.74 -12.37
N LEU A 35 2.67 4.48 -11.10
CA LEU A 35 2.77 5.49 -10.05
C LEU A 35 4.21 5.57 -9.55
N ASN A 36 4.78 6.77 -9.55
CA ASN A 36 6.07 7.03 -8.91
C ASN A 36 5.87 8.00 -7.73
N PRO A 37 5.83 7.51 -6.48
CA PRO A 37 5.64 8.36 -5.31
C PRO A 37 6.93 9.02 -4.80
N GLY A 38 8.10 8.69 -5.34
CA GLY A 38 9.38 9.12 -4.77
C GLY A 38 9.53 8.60 -3.33
N ASP A 39 9.80 9.50 -2.39
CA ASP A 39 9.89 9.24 -0.96
C ASP A 39 8.64 9.68 -0.17
N ASP A 40 7.60 10.18 -0.85
CA ASP A 40 6.38 10.71 -0.24
C ASP A 40 5.33 9.61 0.00
N TYR A 41 5.77 8.55 0.67
CA TYR A 41 4.89 7.53 1.23
C TYR A 41 5.50 6.90 2.49
N PHE A 42 4.64 6.31 3.31
CA PHE A 42 5.04 5.45 4.43
C PHE A 42 4.49 4.04 4.19
N SER A 43 5.32 3.02 4.42
CA SER A 43 4.93 1.61 4.38
C SER A 43 4.85 1.04 5.79
N HIS A 44 3.76 0.36 6.09
CA HIS A 44 3.55 -0.36 7.34
C HIS A 44 3.16 -1.80 7.04
N LEU A 45 4.10 -2.72 7.25
CA LEU A 45 3.84 -4.15 7.21
C LEU A 45 3.07 -4.58 8.46
N MET A 46 1.89 -5.17 8.26
CA MET A 46 1.03 -5.67 9.32
C MET A 46 0.87 -7.18 9.22
N ALA A 47 1.17 -7.84 10.34
CA ALA A 47 0.89 -9.25 10.53
C ALA A 47 -0.63 -9.54 10.39
N PRO A 48 -1.01 -10.80 10.15
CA PRO A 48 -2.41 -11.19 10.13
C PRO A 48 -3.08 -10.89 11.47
N TYR A 49 -4.31 -10.40 11.44
CA TYR A 49 -5.07 -10.07 12.66
C TYR A 49 -5.40 -11.30 13.53
N HIS A 50 -5.48 -12.48 12.90
CA HIS A 50 -5.69 -13.77 13.57
C HIS A 50 -4.56 -14.71 13.21
N GLU A 51 -4.07 -15.49 14.19
CA GLU A 51 -2.97 -16.47 14.02
C GLU A 51 -3.26 -17.52 12.94
N GLU A 52 -4.54 -17.82 12.70
CA GLU A 52 -4.98 -18.76 11.65
C GLU A 52 -5.04 -18.14 10.24
N SER A 53 -4.96 -16.81 10.14
CA SER A 53 -5.02 -16.12 8.85
C SER A 53 -3.67 -16.17 8.14
N THR A 54 -3.67 -16.66 6.91
CA THR A 54 -2.49 -16.62 6.03
C THR A 54 -2.37 -15.31 5.27
N VAL A 55 -3.16 -14.28 5.61
CA VAL A 55 -3.22 -12.99 4.90
C VAL A 55 -2.57 -11.89 5.71
N MET A 56 -1.50 -11.32 5.16
CA MET A 56 -0.82 -10.12 5.65
C MET A 56 -1.29 -8.88 4.89
N HIS A 57 -1.00 -7.72 5.46
CA HIS A 57 -1.34 -6.42 4.89
C HIS A 57 -0.10 -5.52 4.85
N ILE A 58 0.08 -4.77 3.77
CA ILE A 58 0.95 -3.59 3.75
C ILE A 58 0.05 -2.37 3.64
N ILE A 59 0.13 -1.46 4.60
CA ILE A 59 -0.54 -0.16 4.55
C ILE A 59 0.43 0.85 3.97
N LEU A 60 -0.01 1.53 2.91
CA LEU A 60 0.70 2.60 2.24
C LEU A 60 -0.03 3.91 2.44
N ASP A 61 0.58 4.81 3.20
CA ASP A 61 0.07 6.16 3.40
C ASP A 61 0.78 7.09 2.42
N MET A 62 0.09 7.40 1.33
CA MET A 62 0.61 8.16 0.20
C MET A 62 0.45 9.65 0.45
N TYR A 63 1.49 10.43 0.14
CA TYR A 63 1.47 11.90 0.12
C TYR A 63 1.27 12.57 1.48
N CYS A 64 1.55 11.84 2.55
CA CYS A 64 1.44 12.33 3.92
C CYS A 64 2.64 13.21 4.33
N ARG A 65 3.81 13.13 3.66
CA ARG A 65 4.93 14.02 4.00
C ARG A 65 4.68 15.45 3.53
N THR A 66 4.09 15.59 2.35
CA THR A 66 3.72 16.90 1.79
C THR A 66 2.42 17.45 2.40
N ASN A 67 1.62 16.60 3.07
CA ASN A 67 0.37 16.98 3.74
C ASN A 67 0.33 16.48 5.20
N PRO A 68 1.12 17.06 6.12
CA PRO A 68 1.27 16.56 7.49
C PRO A 68 0.01 16.75 8.37
N THR A 69 -0.97 17.52 7.93
CA THR A 69 -2.22 17.78 8.66
C THR A 69 -3.35 16.81 8.28
N VAL A 70 -3.06 15.77 7.50
CA VAL A 70 -4.07 14.78 7.11
C VAL A 70 -4.50 13.97 8.33
N ASP A 71 -5.81 13.83 8.50
CA ASP A 71 -6.38 12.92 9.47
C ASP A 71 -6.38 11.49 8.90
N LEU A 72 -5.58 10.62 9.50
CA LEU A 72 -5.42 9.23 9.07
C LEU A 72 -6.68 8.37 9.31
N GLU A 73 -7.62 8.82 10.14
CA GLU A 73 -8.87 8.11 10.43
C GLU A 73 -9.94 8.36 9.35
N THR A 74 -9.92 9.54 8.74
CA THR A 74 -10.90 9.96 7.72
C THR A 74 -10.37 9.87 6.29
N MET A 75 -9.10 9.52 6.12
CA MET A 75 -8.44 9.38 4.83
C MET A 75 -9.09 8.27 3.97
N ALA A 76 -9.38 8.60 2.71
CA ALA A 76 -9.88 7.62 1.75
C ALA A 76 -8.87 6.47 1.57
N TYR A 77 -9.36 5.23 1.55
CA TYR A 77 -8.52 4.06 1.35
C TYR A 77 -8.96 3.21 0.15
N GLY A 78 -7.97 2.68 -0.56
CA GLY A 78 -8.14 1.64 -1.58
C GLY A 78 -7.56 0.32 -1.10
N VAL A 79 -8.20 -0.80 -1.41
CA VAL A 79 -7.71 -2.15 -1.05
C VAL A 79 -7.37 -2.91 -2.33
N PHE A 80 -6.18 -3.51 -2.39
CA PHE A 80 -5.72 -4.29 -3.52
C PHE A 80 -5.26 -5.67 -3.07
N LYS A 81 -5.61 -6.71 -3.84
CA LYS A 81 -5.10 -8.05 -3.61
C LYS A 81 -3.89 -8.31 -4.50
N VAL A 82 -2.76 -8.65 -3.87
CA VAL A 82 -1.51 -8.98 -4.53
C VAL A 82 -1.38 -10.51 -4.64
N LYS A 83 -1.12 -11.01 -5.85
CA LYS A 83 -0.73 -12.41 -6.10
C LYS A 83 0.62 -12.46 -6.81
N LYS A 84 1.42 -13.48 -6.51
CA LYS A 84 2.64 -13.81 -7.28
C LYS A 84 2.31 -13.93 -8.77
N ASN A 85 3.18 -13.39 -9.62
CA ASN A 85 3.01 -13.20 -11.07
C ASN A 85 2.00 -12.11 -11.46
N THR A 86 2.14 -10.91 -10.88
CA THR A 86 1.67 -9.62 -11.43
C THR A 86 0.18 -9.45 -11.73
N LYS A 87 -0.70 -10.34 -11.23
CA LYS A 87 -2.14 -10.12 -11.32
C LYS A 87 -2.64 -9.41 -10.08
N LEU A 88 -2.63 -8.07 -10.11
CA LEU A 88 -3.43 -7.26 -9.20
C LEU A 88 -4.92 -7.55 -9.46
N PHE A 89 -5.67 -7.81 -8.40
CA PHE A 89 -7.13 -7.84 -8.47
C PHE A 89 -7.66 -6.67 -7.64
N VAL A 90 -8.46 -5.81 -8.28
CA VAL A 90 -9.25 -4.75 -7.63
C VAL A 90 -10.46 -5.39 -6.97
#